data_AF-A0A2G7GTW2-F1
#
_entry.id   AF-A0A2G7GTW2-F1
#
_cell.length_a   1.000
_cell.length_b   1.000
_cell.length_c   1.000
_cell.angle_alpha   90.00
_cell.angle_beta   90.00
_cell.angle_gamma   90.00
#
_symmetry.space_group_name_H-M   'P 1'
#
loop_
_entity.id
_entity.type
_entity.pdbx_description
1 polymer ?
#
loop_
_entity_poly.entity_id
_entity_poly.type
_entity_poly.pdbx_seq_one_letter_code
_entity_poly.pdbx_strand_id
1 'polypeptide(L)' 'MTEPQPTPPGPVPYREAYARLSRIAAELESGEADLDRVLPLLEEAREAYAQCRERIEAVRGVLAGDWADGDPEDESDAD' A
#
# COMPACT_ATOMS: atom_id res chain seq x y z
N MET A 1 -33.52 21.05 -3.22
CA MET A 1 -32.71 20.40 -2.17
C MET A 1 -32.21 19.10 -2.77
N THR A 2 -30.96 19.09 -3.26
CA THR A 2 -30.34 17.86 -3.76
C THR A 2 -29.62 17.24 -2.58
N GLU A 3 -30.13 16.12 -2.07
CA GLU A 3 -29.43 15.33 -1.06
C GLU A 3 -28.13 14.77 -1.66
N PRO A 4 -26.99 14.82 -0.95
CA PRO A 4 -25.77 14.20 -1.43
C PRO A 4 -25.95 12.68 -1.43
N GLN A 5 -25.82 12.08 -2.62
CA GLN A 5 -25.82 10.63 -2.78
C GLN A 5 -24.67 10.01 -1.97
N PRO A 6 -24.89 8.90 -1.24
CA PRO A 6 -23.81 8.21 -0.53
C PRO A 6 -22.82 7.65 -1.55
N THR A 7 -21.60 8.17 -1.55
CA THR A 7 -20.51 7.63 -2.36
C THR A 7 -20.27 6.19 -1.89
N PRO A 8 -20.23 5.19 -2.79
CA PRO A 8 -19.84 3.83 -2.41
C PRO A 8 -18.46 3.88 -1.75
N PRO A 9 -18.17 2.99 -0.78
CA PRO A 9 -16.87 2.97 -0.13
C PRO A 9 -15.79 2.76 -1.20
N GLY A 10 -15.01 3.81 -1.45
CA GLY A 10 -13.88 3.76 -2.35
C GLY A 10 -12.77 2.87 -1.77
N PRO A 11 -11.77 2.49 -2.59
CA PRO A 11 -10.62 1.73 -2.11
C PRO A 11 -9.92 2.48 -0.97
N VAL A 12 -9.59 1.75 0.10
CA VAL A 12 -8.93 2.30 1.30
C VAL A 12 -7.68 3.10 0.88
N PRO A 13 -7.50 4.33 1.41
CA PRO A 13 -6.32 5.12 1.10
C PRO A 13 -5.07 4.50 1.73
N TYR A 14 -3.93 4.58 1.04
CA TYR A 14 -2.64 4.04 1.52
C TYR A 14 -2.34 4.45 2.97
N ARG A 15 -2.55 5.74 3.29
CA ARG A 15 -2.30 6.27 4.65
C ARG A 15 -3.10 5.56 5.73
N GLU A 16 -4.34 5.18 5.44
CA GLU A 16 -5.21 4.50 6.40
C GLU A 16 -4.82 3.03 6.56
N ALA A 17 -4.55 2.34 5.45
CA ALA A 17 -4.04 0.98 5.48
C ALA A 17 -2.70 0.89 6.24
N TYR A 18 -1.79 1.85 6.01
CA TYR A 18 -0.52 1.94 6.73
C TYR A 18 -0.72 2.22 8.23
N ALA A 19 -1.61 3.15 8.58
CA ALA A 19 -1.90 3.44 9.99
C ALA A 19 -2.45 2.21 10.74
N ARG A 20 -3.30 1.40 10.08
CA ARG A 20 -3.78 0.13 10.63
C ARG A 20 -2.63 -0.85 10.84
N LEU A 21 -1.78 -1.04 9.82
CA LEU A 21 -0.62 -1.91 9.91
C LEU A 21 0.34 -1.51 11.05
N SER A 22 0.63 -0.20 11.20
CA SER A 22 1.48 0.31 12.27
C SER A 22 0.90 0.08 13.66
N ARG A 23 -0.42 0.20 13.83
CA ARG A 23 -1.08 -0.11 15.12
C ARG A 23 -0.92 -1.57 15.48
N ILE A 24 -1.17 -2.47 14.52
CA ILE A 24 -1.06 -3.91 14.74
C ILE A 24 0.38 -4.28 15.09
N ALA A 25 1.36 -3.72 14.38
CA ALA A 25 2.77 -3.93 14.71
C ALA A 25 3.10 -3.52 16.15
N ALA A 26 2.63 -2.35 16.60
CA ALA A 26 2.84 -1.89 17.96
C ALA A 26 2.18 -2.80 19.01
N GLU A 27 1.01 -3.37 18.71
CA GLU A 27 0.29 -4.30 19.58
C GLU A 27 0.98 -5.68 19.65
N LEU A 28 1.57 -6.14 18.55
CA LEU A 28 2.36 -7.37 18.53
C LEU A 28 3.72 -7.19 19.23
N GLU A 29 4.36 -6.03 19.08
CA GLU A 29 5.63 -5.69 19.72
C GLU A 29 5.53 -5.51 21.23
N SER A 30 4.36 -5.11 21.76
CA SER A 30 4.16 -5.00 23.21
C SER A 30 4.29 -6.36 23.92
N GLY A 31 4.06 -7.46 23.19
CA GLY A 31 4.09 -8.82 23.74
C GLY A 31 2.92 -9.14 24.67
N GLU A 32 1.92 -8.26 24.76
CA GLU A 32 0.72 -8.45 25.60
C GLU A 32 -0.37 -9.28 24.90
N ALA A 33 -0.20 -9.57 23.60
CA ALA A 33 -1.15 -10.36 22.84
C ALA A 33 -0.91 -11.87 23.03
N ASP A 34 -1.88 -12.55 23.65
CA ASP A 34 -1.91 -14.03 23.68
C ASP A 34 -2.09 -14.63 22.27
N LEU A 35 -1.70 -15.89 22.08
CA LEU A 35 -1.72 -16.58 20.77
C LEU A 35 -3.07 -16.48 20.05
N ASP A 36 -4.17 -16.61 20.79
CA ASP A 36 -5.53 -16.51 20.26
C ASP A 36 -5.89 -15.11 19.74
N ARG A 37 -5.20 -14.06 20.21
CA ARG A 37 -5.32 -12.69 19.69
C ARG A 37 -4.33 -12.37 18.59
N VAL A 38 -3.15 -13.01 18.60
CA VAL A 38 -2.12 -12.81 17.57
C VAL A 38 -2.62 -13.26 16.20
N LEU A 39 -3.34 -14.39 16.11
CA LEU A 39 -3.81 -14.92 14.83
C LEU A 39 -4.76 -13.93 14.08
N PRO A 40 -5.83 -13.41 14.71
CA PRO A 40 -6.67 -12.36 14.12
C PRO A 40 -5.88 -11.10 13.72
N LEU A 41 -4.97 -10.64 14.59
CA LEU A 41 -4.13 -9.47 14.29
C LEU A 41 -3.26 -9.70 13.05
N LEU A 42 -2.75 -10.92 12.87
CA LEU A 42 -1.94 -11.29 11.71
C LEU A 42 -2.74 -11.27 10.40
N GLU A 43 -3.99 -11.76 10.44
CA GLU A 43 -4.90 -11.71 9.29
C GLU A 43 -5.23 -10.27 8.92
N GLU A 44 -5.55 -9.43 9.91
CA GLU A 44 -5.81 -7.99 9.69
C GLU A 44 -4.57 -7.27 9.14
N ALA A 45 -3.38 -7.59 9.66
CA ALA A 45 -2.12 -7.05 9.16
C ALA A 45 -1.87 -7.47 7.71
N ARG A 46 -2.18 -8.72 7.34
CA ARG A 46 -2.04 -9.22 5.97
C ARG A 46 -2.94 -8.45 5.00
N GLU A 47 -4.18 -8.17 5.38
CA GLU A 47 -5.11 -7.39 4.56
C GLU A 47 -4.66 -5.93 4.42
N ALA A 48 -4.25 -5.29 5.51
CA ALA A 48 -3.72 -3.93 5.50
C ALA A 48 -2.46 -3.84 4.62
N TYR A 49 -1.57 -4.83 4.72
CA TYR A 49 -0.38 -4.91 3.89
C TYR A 49 -0.71 -5.10 2.40
N ALA A 50 -1.69 -5.95 2.06
CA ALA A 50 -2.09 -6.15 0.68
C ALA A 50 -2.59 -4.84 0.04
N GLN A 51 -3.37 -4.05 0.77
CA GLN A 51 -3.84 -2.73 0.35
C GLN A 51 -2.67 -1.75 0.17
N CYS A 52 -1.72 -1.73 1.11
CA CYS A 52 -0.50 -0.93 0.97
C CYS A 52 0.29 -1.34 -0.29
N ARG A 53 0.46 -2.64 -0.52
CA ARG A 53 1.21 -3.18 -1.64
C ARG A 53 0.57 -2.81 -2.98
N GLU A 54 -0.74 -2.95 -3.10
CA GLU A 54 -1.48 -2.59 -4.32
C GLU A 54 -1.23 -1.14 -4.73
N ARG A 55 -1.27 -0.22 -3.75
CA ARG A 55 -1.01 1.21 -3.99
C ARG A 55 0.43 1.47 -4.43
N ILE A 56 1.39 0.79 -3.81
CA ILE A 56 2.82 0.91 -4.17
C ILE A 56 3.05 0.35 -5.58
N GLU A 57 2.46 -0.78 -5.92
CA GLU A 57 2.57 -1.38 -7.26
C GLU A 57 1.94 -0.49 -8.33
N ALA A 58 0.82 0.17 -8.05
CA ALA A 58 0.24 1.15 -8.96
C ALA A 58 1.20 2.33 -9.21
N VAL A 59 1.86 2.85 -8.17
CA VAL A 59 2.88 3.91 -8.31
C VAL A 59 4.09 3.40 -9.08
N ARG A 60 4.56 2.18 -8.81
CA ARG A 60 5.67 1.55 -9.54
C ARG A 60 5.35 1.42 -11.02
N GLY A 61 4.12 1.01 -11.37
CA GLY A 61 3.67 0.91 -12.76
C GLY A 61 3.70 2.26 -13.48
N VAL A 62 3.25 3.33 -12.81
CA VAL A 62 3.33 4.70 -13.37
C VAL A 62 4.77 5.13 -13.56
N LEU A 63 5.63 4.94 -12.56
CA LEU A 63 7.04 5.34 -12.65
C LEU A 63 7.79 4.52 -13.72
N ALA A 64 7.54 3.22 -13.84
CA ALA A 64 8.14 2.39 -14.87
C ALA A 64 7.67 2.77 -16.28
N GLY A 65 6.44 3.24 -16.44
CA GLY A 65 5.93 3.72 -17.74
C GLY A 65 6.41 5.13 -18.11
N ASP A 66 6.53 6.03 -17.14
CA ASP A 66 6.86 7.45 -17.36
C ASP A 66 8.37 7.71 -17.41
N TRP A 67 9.19 6.85 -16.78
CA TRP A 67 10.66 6.99 -16.75
C TRP A 67 11.40 6.06 -17.73
N ALA A 68 10.72 5.07 -18.31
CA ALA A 68 11.33 4.21 -19.34
C ALA A 68 11.43 4.88 -20.73
N ASP A 69 10.71 5.97 -20.96
CA ASP A 69 10.85 6.83 -22.16
C ASP A 69 12.08 7.77 -22.08
N GLY A 70 12.89 7.66 -21.02
CA GLY A 70 14.03 8.53 -20.72
C GLY A 70 15.41 7.89 -20.80
N ASP A 71 15.58 6.80 -21.55
CA ASP A 71 16.91 6.24 -21.86
C ASP A 71 17.47 6.95 -23.10
N PRO A 72 18.40 7.92 -22.99
CA PRO A 72 19.16 8.37 -24.14
C PRO A 72 20.03 7.20 -24.59
N GLU A 73 19.74 6.69 -25.78
CA GLU A 73 20.53 5.67 -26.46
C GLU A 73 22.03 6.00 -26.31
N ASP A 74 22.76 5.05 -25.73
CA ASP A 74 24.22 4.98 -25.64
C ASP A 74 24.84 5.42 -26.99
N GLU A 75 25.32 6.66 -27.08
CA GLU A 75 26.14 7.16 -28.20
C GLU A 75 27.46 6.36 -28.22
N SER A 76 27.40 5.20 -28.87
CA SER A 76 28.54 4.36 -29.21
C SER A 76 28.75 4.39 -30.72
N ASP A 77 29.18 5.54 -31.23
CA ASP A 77 29.89 5.62 -32.51
C ASP A 77 30.96 6.72 -32.42
N ALA A 78 32.12 6.32 -31.91
CA ALA A 78 33.36 7.05 -32.09
C ALA A 78 34.13 6.39 -33.24
N ASP A 79 34.05 7.00 -34.43
CA ASP A 79 34.95 6.77 -35.58
C ASP A 79 36.21 7.64 -35.45
#